data_AF-A0A963MHT7-F1
#
_entry.id   AF-A0A963MHT7-F1
#
_cell.length_a   1.000
_cell.length_b   1.000
_cell.length_c   1.000
_cell.angle_alpha   90.00
_cell.angle_beta   90.00
_cell.angle_gamma   90.00
#
_symmetry.space_group_name_H-M   'P 1'
#
loop_
_entity.id
_entity.type
_entity.pdbx_description
1 polymer ?
#
loop_
_entity_poly.entity_id
_entity_poly.type
_entity_poly.pdbx_seq_one_letter_code
_entity_poly.pdbx_strand_id
1 'polypeptide(L)'
;TINLIVLVDAALTRAAMVNAIITATEAKTATLTEMAILTPAGAFATGTSTDTVTVATTGLGAPHAYAGPATVPGWLIAKAVRQVVRDSLLAE
;
A
#
# COMPACT_ATOMS: atom_id res chain seq x y z
N THR A 1 11.39 9.86 -0.90
CA THR A 1 9.91 9.89 -0.99
C THR A 1 9.41 8.55 -1.45
N ILE A 2 8.21 8.14 -1.05
CA ILE A 2 7.61 6.88 -1.48
C ILE A 2 6.23 7.18 -2.06
N ASN A 3 6.10 7.00 -3.37
CA ASN A 3 4.85 7.25 -4.10
C ASN A 3 4.32 5.91 -4.62
N LEU A 4 3.17 5.47 -4.09
CA LEU A 4 2.54 4.22 -4.46
C LEU A 4 1.32 4.49 -5.36
N ILE A 5 1.26 3.80 -6.50
CA ILE A 5 0.09 3.75 -7.36
C ILE A 5 -0.45 2.32 -7.34
N VAL A 6 -1.63 2.14 -6.75
CA VAL A 6 -2.32 0.86 -6.64
C VAL A 6 -3.39 0.79 -7.70
N LEU A 7 -3.20 -0.07 -8.69
CA LEU A 7 -4.18 -0.33 -9.75
C LEU A 7 -4.95 -1.61 -9.43
N VAL A 8 -6.28 -1.52 -9.38
CA VAL A 8 -7.16 -2.63 -9.03
C VAL A 8 -8.10 -2.94 -10.19
N ASP A 9 -7.94 -4.12 -10.78
CA ASP A 9 -8.86 -4.60 -11.82
C ASP A 9 -10.11 -5.25 -11.23
N ALA A 10 -10.87 -4.46 -10.48
CA ALA A 10 -12.16 -4.83 -9.90
C ALA A 10 -12.87 -3.57 -9.39
N ALA A 11 -14.21 -3.58 -9.33
CA ALA A 11 -15.00 -2.52 -8.74
C ALA A 11 -14.76 -2.42 -7.22
N LEU A 12 -14.44 -1.21 -6.75
CA LEU A 12 -14.34 -0.87 -5.34
C LEU A 12 -15.36 0.22 -4.99
N THR A 13 -16.06 0.06 -3.87
CA THR A 13 -16.82 1.18 -3.31
C THR A 13 -15.87 2.31 -2.87
N ARG A 14 -16.38 3.53 -2.69
CA ARG A 14 -15.57 4.65 -2.16
C ARG A 14 -14.98 4.32 -0.78
N ALA A 15 -15.72 3.61 0.08
CA ALA A 15 -15.24 3.15 1.37
C ALA A 15 -14.11 2.12 1.23
N ALA A 16 -14.25 1.16 0.30
CA ALA A 16 -13.20 0.21 0.00
C ALA A 16 -11.92 0.88 -0.54
N MET A 17 -12.04 1.92 -1.38
CA MET A 17 -10.87 2.68 -1.84
C MET A 17 -10.13 3.37 -0.68
N VAL A 18 -10.85 3.87 0.33
CA VAL A 18 -10.23 4.41 1.55
C VAL A 18 -9.54 3.31 2.36
N ASN A 19 -10.16 2.14 2.52
CA ASN A 19 -9.50 0.98 3.14
C ASN A 19 -8.23 0.57 2.39
N ALA A 20 -8.25 0.58 1.06
CA ALA A 20 -7.09 0.25 0.24
C ALA A 20 -5.89 1.18 0.53
N ILE A 21 -6.15 2.48 0.73
CA ILE A 21 -5.10 3.45 1.14
C ILE A 21 -4.50 3.07 2.50
N ILE A 22 -5.34 2.71 3.48
CA ILE A 22 -4.89 2.29 4.82
C ILE A 22 -4.03 1.03 4.69
N THR A 23 -4.53 0.01 4.00
CA THR A 23 -3.83 -1.27 3.82
C THR A 23 -2.49 -1.11 3.08
N ALA A 24 -2.44 -0.27 2.05
CA ALA A 24 -1.18 0.07 1.38
C ALA A 24 -0.19 0.79 2.33
N THR A 25 -0.69 1.68 3.19
CA THR A 25 0.14 2.42 4.16
C THR A 25 0.71 1.51 5.23
N GLU A 26 -0.10 0.60 5.78
CA GLU A 26 0.33 -0.41 6.74
C GLU A 26 1.36 -1.36 6.12
N ALA A 27 1.09 -1.83 4.90
CA ALA A 27 1.99 -2.71 4.15
C ALA A 27 3.35 -2.06 3.87
N LYS A 28 3.36 -0.80 3.42
CA LYS A 28 4.57 0.00 3.22
C LYS A 28 5.36 0.11 4.52
N THR A 29 4.70 0.57 5.58
CA THR A 29 5.33 0.82 6.89
C THR A 29 5.91 -0.45 7.49
N ALA A 30 5.16 -1.55 7.45
CA ALA A 30 5.63 -2.86 7.90
C ALA A 30 6.87 -3.31 7.13
N THR A 31 6.90 -3.10 5.80
CA THR A 31 8.05 -3.47 4.97
C THR A 31 9.29 -2.65 5.32
N LEU A 32 9.16 -1.33 5.46
CA LEU A 32 10.25 -0.46 5.90
C LEU A 32 10.80 -0.88 7.27
N THR A 33 9.90 -1.26 8.18
CA THR A 33 10.26 -1.70 9.53
C THR A 33 10.99 -3.05 9.50
N GLU A 34 10.48 -4.03 8.73
CA GLU A 34 11.12 -5.34 8.54
C GLU A 34 12.50 -5.24 7.89
N MET A 35 12.70 -4.24 7.03
CA MET A 35 14.00 -3.95 6.39
C MET A 35 14.89 -3.03 7.23
N ALA A 36 14.49 -2.71 8.46
CA ALA A 36 15.23 -1.84 9.38
C ALA A 36 15.61 -0.48 8.77
N ILE A 37 14.72 0.10 7.96
CA ILE A 37 14.92 1.43 7.39
C ILE A 37 14.71 2.47 8.49
N LEU A 38 15.75 3.24 8.79
CA LEU A 38 15.75 4.25 9.84
C LEU A 38 15.77 5.66 9.25
N THR A 39 15.17 6.59 9.97
CA THR A 39 15.34 8.02 9.78
C THR A 39 16.75 8.45 10.23
N PRO A 40 17.25 9.65 9.84
CA PRO A 40 18.53 10.16 10.34
C PRO A 40 18.61 10.29 11.86
N ALA A 41 17.47 10.40 12.55
CA ALA A 41 17.37 10.44 14.01
C ALA A 41 17.35 9.04 14.67
N GLY A 42 17.45 7.95 13.89
CA GLY A 42 17.49 6.58 14.39
C GLY A 42 16.12 5.93 14.66
N ALA A 43 15.01 6.61 14.36
CA ALA A 43 13.66 6.03 14.47
C ALA A 43 13.27 5.24 13.20
N PHE A 44 12.40 4.23 13.31
CA PHE A 44 11.87 3.51 12.15
C PHE A 44 11.12 4.44 11.19
N ALA A 45 11.45 4.34 9.90
CA ALA A 45 10.77 5.11 8.86
C ALA A 45 9.39 4.53 8.56
N THR A 46 8.39 5.41 8.51
CA THR A 46 7.03 5.08 8.03
C THR A 46 6.74 5.72 6.66
N GLY A 47 7.61 6.61 6.21
CA GLY A 47 7.48 7.39 4.99
C GLY A 47 8.30 8.68 5.03
N THR A 48 7.99 9.61 4.12
CA THR A 48 8.54 10.97 4.08
C THR A 48 7.42 12.02 4.08
N SER A 49 7.77 13.31 4.11
CA SER A 49 6.82 14.43 4.12
C SER A 49 5.98 14.56 2.84
N THR A 50 6.37 13.88 1.77
CA THR A 50 5.74 13.98 0.44
C THR A 50 5.25 12.64 -0.10
N ASP A 51 5.11 11.63 0.76
CA ASP A 51 4.60 10.32 0.34
C ASP A 51 3.14 10.41 -0.12
N THR A 52 2.82 9.69 -1.19
CA THR A 52 1.45 9.60 -1.72
C THR A 52 1.03 8.16 -1.95
N VAL A 53 -0.25 7.86 -1.71
CA VAL A 53 -0.89 6.62 -2.13
C VAL A 53 -2.08 6.96 -3.02
N THR A 54 -2.03 6.55 -4.28
CA THR A 54 -3.12 6.70 -5.23
C THR A 54 -3.72 5.34 -5.52
N VAL A 55 -5.04 5.22 -5.40
CA VAL A 55 -5.78 3.99 -5.74
C VAL A 55 -6.63 4.28 -6.97
N ALA A 56 -6.46 3.48 -8.02
CA ALA A 56 -7.30 3.51 -9.21
C ALA A 56 -7.94 2.14 -9.42
N THR A 57 -9.18 2.13 -9.91
CA THR A 57 -9.97 0.93 -10.12
C THR A 57 -10.57 0.96 -11.53
N THR A 58 -10.66 -0.19 -12.18
CA THR A 58 -11.38 -0.33 -13.46
C THR A 58 -12.89 -0.17 -13.31
N GLY A 59 -13.42 -0.30 -12.09
CA GLY A 59 -14.85 -0.22 -11.82
C GLY A 59 -15.67 -1.41 -12.36
N LEU A 60 -15.00 -2.48 -12.81
CA LEU A 60 -15.64 -3.63 -13.44
C LEU A 60 -16.02 -4.72 -12.42
N GLY A 61 -17.16 -5.38 -12.66
CA GLY A 61 -17.63 -6.48 -11.82
C GLY A 61 -18.41 -6.04 -10.57
N ALA A 62 -18.65 -7.00 -9.67
CA ALA A 62 -19.38 -6.73 -8.43
C ALA A 62 -18.51 -5.91 -7.45
N PRO A 63 -19.05 -4.83 -6.85
CA PRO A 63 -18.24 -3.94 -6.02
C PRO A 63 -17.85 -4.60 -4.70
N HIS A 64 -16.55 -4.59 -4.39
CA HIS A 64 -16.07 -4.92 -3.05
C HIS A 64 -16.37 -3.77 -2.08
N ALA A 65 -17.05 -4.08 -0.98
CA ALA A 65 -17.37 -3.12 0.08
C ALA A 65 -16.16 -2.78 0.96
N TYR A 66 -15.15 -3.64 0.98
CA TYR A 66 -13.98 -3.52 1.84
C TYR A 66 -12.70 -3.88 1.07
N ALA A 67 -11.58 -3.25 1.47
CA ALA A 67 -10.25 -3.59 0.97
C ALA A 67 -9.21 -3.64 2.11
N GLY A 68 -9.66 -4.04 3.32
CA GLY A 68 -8.77 -4.29 4.45
C GLY A 68 -8.00 -5.61 4.33
N PRO A 69 -6.98 -5.88 5.19
CA PRO A 69 -6.06 -7.01 5.02
C PRO A 69 -6.72 -8.39 5.01
N ALA A 70 -7.89 -8.55 5.65
CA ALA A 70 -8.66 -9.80 5.69
C ALA A 70 -9.56 -10.03 4.46
N THR A 71 -9.56 -9.11 3.50
CA THR A 71 -10.33 -9.20 2.26
C THR A 71 -9.42 -9.58 1.09
N VAL A 72 -9.97 -10.22 0.06
CA VAL A 72 -9.21 -10.55 -1.16
C VAL A 72 -8.50 -9.33 -1.76
N PRO A 73 -9.17 -8.19 -2.05
CA PRO A 73 -8.49 -7.02 -2.59
C PRO A 73 -7.43 -6.47 -1.63
N GLY A 74 -7.74 -6.36 -0.34
CA GLY A 74 -6.77 -5.82 0.63
C GLY A 74 -5.54 -6.71 0.83
N TRP A 75 -5.72 -8.03 0.89
CA TRP A 75 -4.61 -8.98 0.97
C TRP A 75 -3.70 -8.89 -0.25
N LEU A 76 -4.27 -8.81 -1.46
CA LEU A 76 -3.51 -8.64 -2.70
C LEU A 76 -2.77 -7.32 -2.74
N ILE A 77 -3.41 -6.22 -2.33
CA ILE A 77 -2.78 -4.89 -2.24
C ILE A 77 -1.62 -4.93 -1.27
N ALA A 78 -1.82 -5.46 -0.05
CA ALA A 78 -0.75 -5.56 0.95
C ALA A 78 0.43 -6.38 0.42
N LYS A 79 0.16 -7.53 -0.20
CA LYS A 79 1.19 -8.37 -0.80
C LYS A 79 1.98 -7.64 -1.89
N ALA A 80 1.29 -6.98 -2.82
CA ALA A 80 1.91 -6.24 -3.93
C ALA A 80 2.76 -5.06 -3.42
N VAL A 81 2.24 -4.30 -2.45
CA VAL A 81 2.98 -3.17 -1.86
C VAL A 81 4.24 -3.66 -1.14
N ARG A 82 4.14 -4.72 -0.34
CA ARG A 82 5.31 -5.28 0.36
C ARG A 82 6.40 -5.72 -0.62
N GLN A 83 5.99 -6.38 -1.70
CA GLN A 83 6.91 -6.82 -2.75
C GLN A 83 7.59 -5.63 -3.41
N VAL A 84 6.83 -4.68 -3.97
CA VAL A 84 7.42 -3.56 -4.74
C VAL A 84 8.28 -2.63 -3.88
N VAL A 85 7.91 -2.41 -2.61
CA VAL A 85 8.71 -1.59 -1.69
C VAL A 85 10.04 -2.28 -1.39
N ARG A 86 10.03 -3.60 -1.15
CA ARG A 86 11.26 -4.37 -0.95
C ARG A 86 12.13 -4.34 -2.21
N ASP A 87 11.55 -4.62 -3.36
CA ASP A 87 12.27 -4.65 -4.63
C ASP A 87 12.88 -3.27 -4.96
N SER A 88 12.15 -2.18 -4.72
CA SER A 88 12.64 -0.81 -4.96
C SER A 88 13.81 -0.43 -4.06
N LEU A 89 13.84 -0.91 -2.81
CA LEU A 89 14.95 -0.67 -1.88
C LEU A 89 16.20 -1.52 -2.21
N LEU A 90 16.03 -2.64 -2.90
CA LEU A 90 17.13 -3.53 -3.32
C LEU A 90 17.67 -3.18 -4.71
N ALA A 91 16.98 -2.33 -5.46
CA ALA A 91 17.37 -1.91 -6.81
C ALA A 91 18.43 -0.79 -6.83
N GLU A 92 18.93 -0.37 -5.67
CA GLU A 92 20.06 0.56 -5.52
C GLU A 92 21.43 -0.13 -5.67
#